data_AF-A0A9P4LER6-F1
#
_entry.id   AF-A0A9P4LER6-F1
#
_cell.length_a   1.000
_cell.length_b   1.000
_cell.length_c   1.000
_cell.angle_alpha   90.00
_cell.angle_beta   90.00
_cell.angle_gamma   90.00
#
_symmetry.space_group_name_H-M   'P 1'
#
loop_
_entity.id
_entity.type
_entity.pdbx_description
1 polymer ?
#
loop_
_entity_poly.entity_id
_entity_poly.type
_entity_poly.pdbx_seq_one_letter_code
_entity_poly.pdbx_strand_id
1 'polypeptide(L)'
;MPDPLSITASVLGITVPALHGVRLLSGDLQQLKEAPKTVKRLSEDVQSVETSLKLLQGVGEREWDLLGASVLDESKATISSCTQACNLFRTDLQHWTRHSEGGKLAWQDRTSVGFFKQGQIKAMSEQLQNCKLSINSVVSIATLYSSVRHTHITEEIRGTMSLVQAEIKGAVTTTDKQLVVLESKLEELNLSSDDDEEAGPKEGKAEALQQLEEERKALGASRTLLDELLSRAQEDAVAKAAAKCQDSSTTMTTVTFGNQNSGQQAGVINGGVHGVVFGGR
;
A
#
# COMPACT_ATOMS: atom_id res chain seq x y z
N MET A 1 -22.17 18.88 3.83
CA MET A 1 -21.80 17.47 3.93
C MET A 1 -21.30 17.05 2.56
N PRO A 2 -20.07 16.55 2.41
CA PRO A 2 -19.65 15.98 1.13
C PRO A 2 -20.51 14.73 0.87
N ASP A 3 -21.01 14.60 -0.35
CA ASP A 3 -21.93 13.52 -0.74
C ASP A 3 -21.23 12.15 -0.64
N PRO A 4 -21.94 11.09 -0.18
CA PRO A 4 -21.37 9.74 -0.02
C PRO A 4 -20.71 9.22 -1.31
N LEU A 5 -21.35 9.45 -2.46
CA LEU A 5 -20.85 9.08 -3.79
C LEU A 5 -19.49 9.73 -4.17
N SER A 6 -18.95 10.64 -3.36
CA SER A 6 -17.72 11.38 -3.66
C SER A 6 -16.44 10.63 -3.31
N ILE A 7 -16.41 9.75 -2.31
CA ILE A 7 -15.13 9.22 -1.79
C ILE A 7 -14.53 8.17 -2.74
N THR A 8 -15.27 7.09 -3.01
CA THR A 8 -14.82 6.05 -3.95
C THR A 8 -14.61 6.64 -5.34
N ALA A 9 -15.51 7.52 -5.79
CA ALA A 9 -15.35 8.20 -7.08
C ALA A 9 -14.05 9.03 -7.13
N SER A 10 -13.66 9.68 -6.03
CA SER A 10 -12.40 10.43 -5.97
C SER A 10 -11.17 9.54 -6.04
N VAL A 11 -11.18 8.37 -5.40
CA VAL A 11 -10.08 7.39 -5.50
C VAL A 11 -10.03 6.79 -6.89
N LEU A 12 -11.18 6.31 -7.41
CA LEU A 12 -11.27 5.73 -8.75
C LEU A 12 -10.88 6.72 -9.84
N GLY A 13 -11.18 8.00 -9.66
CA GLY A 13 -10.79 9.08 -10.57
C GLY A 13 -9.28 9.22 -10.74
N ILE A 14 -8.48 8.75 -9.78
CA ILE A 14 -7.01 8.76 -9.84
C ILE A 14 -6.48 7.35 -10.17
N THR A 15 -7.06 6.31 -9.56
CA THR A 15 -6.64 4.91 -9.76
C THR A 15 -6.84 4.44 -11.21
N VAL A 16 -7.91 4.86 -11.90
CA VAL A 16 -8.16 4.45 -13.29
C VAL A 16 -7.10 5.02 -14.25
N PRO A 17 -6.83 6.34 -14.26
CA PRO A 17 -5.70 6.90 -15.01
C PRO A 17 -4.34 6.29 -14.61
N ALA A 18 -4.10 6.07 -13.32
CA ALA A 18 -2.89 5.43 -12.83
C ALA A 18 -2.70 4.03 -13.44
N LEU A 19 -3.76 3.21 -13.41
CA LEU A 19 -3.77 1.87 -13.99
C LEU A 19 -3.48 1.90 -15.50
N HIS A 20 -4.00 2.90 -16.20
CA HIS A 20 -3.70 3.10 -17.62
C HIS A 20 -2.23 3.45 -17.85
N GLY A 21 -1.67 4.40 -17.10
CA GLY A 21 -0.26 4.79 -17.19
C GLY A 21 0.70 3.63 -16.89
N VAL A 22 0.40 2.84 -15.85
CA VAL A 22 1.19 1.64 -15.49
C VAL A 22 1.15 0.59 -16.60
N ARG A 23 -0.02 0.34 -17.22
CA ARG A 23 -0.15 -0.59 -18.36
C ARG A 23 0.62 -0.13 -19.58
N LEU A 24 0.56 1.16 -19.86
CA LEU A 24 1.32 1.80 -20.93
C LEU A 24 2.83 1.57 -20.72
N LEU A 25 3.35 1.83 -19.52
CA LEU A 25 4.74 1.54 -19.19
C LEU A 25 5.08 0.04 -19.30
N SER A 26 4.20 -0.85 -18.82
CA SER A 26 4.39 -2.29 -18.94
C SER A 26 4.50 -2.73 -20.41
N GLY A 27 3.65 -2.18 -21.28
CA GLY A 27 3.68 -2.44 -22.72
C GLY A 27 4.98 -1.98 -23.39
N ASP A 28 5.48 -0.81 -23.02
CA ASP A 28 6.78 -0.30 -23.52
C ASP A 28 7.93 -1.18 -23.03
N LEU A 29 7.92 -1.61 -21.77
CA LEU A 29 8.94 -2.51 -21.19
C LEU A 29 8.94 -3.90 -21.84
N GLN A 30 7.77 -4.45 -22.17
CA GLN A 30 7.64 -5.77 -22.82
C GLN A 30 8.15 -5.78 -24.27
N GLN A 31 8.13 -4.63 -24.95
CA GLN A 31 8.66 -4.50 -26.31
C GLN A 31 10.20 -4.52 -26.35
N LEU A 32 10.88 -4.43 -25.20
CA LEU A 32 12.33 -4.52 -25.08
C LEU A 32 12.80 -5.99 -25.16
N LYS A 33 13.17 -6.43 -26.36
CA LYS A 33 13.54 -7.84 -26.63
C LYS A 33 14.81 -8.32 -25.90
N GLU A 34 15.75 -7.41 -25.63
CA GLU A 34 17.09 -7.71 -25.08
C GLU A 34 17.30 -6.96 -23.75
N ALA A 35 16.29 -7.01 -22.87
CA ALA A 35 16.28 -6.27 -21.61
C ALA A 35 17.24 -6.86 -20.55
N PRO A 36 18.11 -6.04 -19.91
CA PRO A 36 18.95 -6.48 -18.81
C PRO A 36 18.10 -6.87 -17.58
N LYS A 37 18.71 -7.63 -16.66
CA LYS A 37 18.02 -8.16 -15.46
C LYS A 37 17.28 -7.08 -14.66
N THR A 38 17.80 -5.85 -14.63
CA THR A 38 17.18 -4.72 -13.93
C THR A 38 15.90 -4.23 -14.58
N VAL A 39 15.82 -4.25 -15.91
CA VAL A 39 14.59 -3.92 -16.66
C VAL A 39 13.55 -5.02 -16.49
N LYS A 40 13.97 -6.30 -16.43
CA LYS A 40 13.06 -7.41 -16.12
C LYS A 40 12.44 -7.27 -14.74
N ARG A 41 13.27 -6.99 -13.72
CA ARG A 41 12.79 -6.69 -12.36
C ARG A 41 11.80 -5.52 -12.37
N LEU A 42 12.16 -4.42 -13.04
CA LEU A 42 11.26 -3.27 -13.15
C LEU A 42 9.91 -3.66 -13.78
N SER A 43 9.89 -4.51 -14.81
CA SER A 43 8.66 -5.01 -15.40
C SER A 43 7.80 -5.81 -14.39
N GLU A 44 8.43 -6.62 -13.54
CA GLU A 44 7.74 -7.36 -12.45
C GLU A 44 7.17 -6.38 -11.40
N ASP A 45 7.91 -5.31 -11.10
CA ASP A 45 7.47 -4.27 -10.17
C ASP A 45 6.26 -3.50 -10.73
N VAL A 46 6.30 -3.12 -12.01
CA VAL A 46 5.19 -2.46 -12.72
C VAL A 46 3.95 -3.35 -12.74
N GLN A 47 4.09 -4.65 -13.03
CA GLN A 47 2.97 -5.60 -12.97
C GLN A 47 2.41 -5.80 -11.55
N SER A 48 3.30 -5.77 -10.55
CA SER A 48 2.88 -5.82 -9.15
C SER A 48 2.03 -4.62 -8.79
N VAL A 49 2.45 -3.40 -9.17
CA VAL A 49 1.69 -2.17 -8.93
C VAL A 49 0.36 -2.19 -9.70
N GLU A 50 0.33 -2.67 -10.94
CA GLU A 50 -0.93 -2.84 -11.68
C GLU A 50 -1.92 -3.73 -10.89
N THR A 51 -1.42 -4.83 -10.33
CA THR A 51 -2.24 -5.76 -9.54
C THR A 51 -2.75 -5.10 -8.26
N SER A 52 -1.89 -4.39 -7.54
CA SER A 52 -2.27 -3.63 -6.34
C SER A 52 -3.32 -2.57 -6.64
N LEU A 53 -3.19 -1.83 -7.74
CA LEU A 53 -4.18 -0.84 -8.17
C LEU A 53 -5.53 -1.49 -8.51
N LYS A 54 -5.55 -2.67 -9.15
CA LYS A 54 -6.80 -3.41 -9.39
C LYS A 54 -7.48 -3.85 -8.10
N LEU A 55 -6.71 -4.33 -7.12
CA LEU A 55 -7.25 -4.69 -5.81
C LEU A 55 -7.85 -3.48 -5.12
N LEU A 56 -7.19 -2.32 -5.22
CA LEU A 56 -7.67 -1.07 -4.65
C LEU A 56 -9.01 -0.61 -5.26
N GLN A 57 -9.26 -0.89 -6.55
CA GLN A 57 -10.57 -0.61 -7.17
C GLN A 57 -11.72 -1.41 -6.54
N GLY A 58 -11.41 -2.53 -5.89
CA GLY A 58 -12.39 -3.35 -5.16
C GLY A 58 -12.75 -2.80 -3.77
N VAL A 59 -12.04 -1.78 -3.28
CA VAL A 59 -12.34 -1.15 -1.98
C VAL A 59 -13.56 -0.25 -2.12
N GLY A 60 -14.63 -0.60 -1.41
CA GLY A 60 -15.90 0.13 -1.45
C GLY A 60 -15.91 1.40 -0.61
N GLU A 61 -16.97 2.17 -0.77
CA GLU A 61 -17.16 3.48 -0.12
C GLU A 61 -17.16 3.38 1.40
N ARG A 62 -17.78 2.32 1.93
CA ARG A 62 -17.88 2.10 3.37
C ARG A 62 -16.53 1.73 3.98
N GLU A 63 -15.69 1.01 3.23
CA GLU A 63 -14.33 0.70 3.65
C GLU A 63 -13.47 1.96 3.66
N TRP A 64 -13.61 2.83 2.67
CA TRP A 64 -12.93 4.13 2.66
C TRP A 64 -13.39 5.05 3.80
N ASP A 65 -14.68 5.07 4.12
CA ASP A 65 -15.21 5.80 5.27
C ASP A 65 -14.58 5.34 6.59
N LEU A 66 -14.37 4.03 6.74
CA LEU A 66 -13.74 3.42 7.91
C LEU A 66 -12.26 3.74 8.04
N LEU A 67 -11.55 3.77 6.90
CA LEU A 67 -10.16 4.16 6.83
C LEU A 67 -9.96 5.65 7.17
N GLY A 68 -10.98 6.47 6.94
CA GLY A 68 -10.98 7.88 7.29
C GLY A 68 -10.27 8.78 6.26
N ALA A 69 -10.47 10.08 6.42
CA ALA A 69 -10.02 11.10 5.46
C ALA A 69 -8.48 11.18 5.30
N SER A 70 -7.73 10.96 6.37
CA SER A 70 -6.25 10.95 6.35
C SER A 70 -5.72 9.85 5.42
N VAL A 71 -6.16 8.59 5.62
CA VAL A 71 -5.77 7.46 4.74
C VAL A 71 -6.20 7.72 3.31
N LEU A 72 -7.40 8.28 3.10
CA LEU A 72 -7.91 8.59 1.77
C LEU A 72 -6.99 9.59 1.04
N ASP A 73 -6.65 10.70 1.67
CA ASP A 73 -5.85 11.76 1.04
C ASP A 73 -4.41 11.30 0.80
N GLU A 74 -3.81 10.59 1.75
CA GLU A 74 -2.46 10.02 1.61
C GLU A 74 -2.41 8.88 0.58
N SER A 75 -3.50 8.10 0.44
CA SER A 75 -3.64 7.10 -0.64
C SER A 75 -3.65 7.78 -2.01
N LYS A 76 -4.41 8.88 -2.16
CA LYS A 76 -4.43 9.65 -3.41
C LYS A 76 -3.07 10.25 -3.73
N ALA A 77 -2.38 10.81 -2.74
CA ALA A 77 -1.05 11.37 -2.89
C ALA A 77 -0.04 10.30 -3.32
N THR A 78 -0.08 9.13 -2.68
CA THR A 78 0.77 7.99 -3.02
C THR A 78 0.51 7.52 -4.46
N ILE A 79 -0.75 7.25 -4.84
CA ILE A 79 -1.12 6.79 -6.19
C ILE A 79 -0.72 7.82 -7.25
N SER A 80 -0.94 9.11 -6.98
CA SER A 80 -0.57 10.20 -7.89
C SER A 80 0.95 10.25 -8.08
N SER A 81 1.73 10.13 -7.00
CA SER A 81 3.19 10.10 -7.05
C SER A 81 3.70 8.92 -7.86
N CYS A 82 3.14 7.72 -7.67
CA CYS A 82 3.51 6.54 -8.46
C CYS A 82 3.19 6.72 -9.94
N THR A 83 2.05 7.34 -10.25
CA THR A 83 1.62 7.62 -11.63
C THR A 83 2.55 8.61 -12.29
N GLN A 84 2.92 9.68 -11.59
CA GLN A 84 3.89 10.67 -12.07
C GLN A 84 5.23 10.00 -12.36
N ALA A 85 5.74 9.20 -11.43
CA ALA A 85 6.98 8.44 -11.61
C ALA A 85 6.92 7.51 -12.84
N CYS A 86 5.81 6.80 -13.04
CA CYS A 86 5.61 5.93 -14.20
C CYS A 86 5.62 6.73 -15.51
N ASN A 87 4.98 7.90 -15.54
CA ASN A 87 4.92 8.76 -16.71
C ASN A 87 6.29 9.37 -17.04
N LEU A 88 7.03 9.85 -16.04
CA LEU A 88 8.38 10.38 -16.21
C LEU A 88 9.32 9.30 -16.74
N PHE A 89 9.33 8.13 -16.10
CA PHE A 89 10.16 7.02 -16.55
C PHE A 89 9.77 6.55 -17.96
N ARG A 90 8.49 6.56 -18.32
CA ARG A 90 8.04 6.26 -19.68
C ARG A 90 8.57 7.28 -20.69
N THR A 91 8.53 8.58 -20.38
CA THR A 91 9.11 9.63 -21.23
C THR A 91 10.61 9.42 -21.41
N ASP A 92 11.32 9.13 -20.32
CA ASP A 92 12.76 8.85 -20.33
C ASP A 92 13.07 7.61 -21.17
N LEU A 93 12.31 6.53 -20.96
CA LEU A 93 12.43 5.28 -21.70
C LEU A 93 12.25 5.52 -23.20
N GLN A 94 11.21 6.24 -23.59
CA GLN A 94 10.94 6.57 -24.99
C GLN A 94 12.03 7.45 -25.60
N HIS A 95 12.54 8.43 -24.84
CA HIS A 95 13.66 9.25 -25.24
C HIS A 95 14.92 8.39 -25.47
N TRP A 96 15.21 7.45 -24.57
CA TRP A 96 16.35 6.54 -24.69
C TRP A 96 16.24 5.60 -25.89
N THR A 97 15.02 5.22 -26.29
CA THR A 97 14.76 4.28 -27.39
C THR A 97 14.42 4.95 -28.73
N ARG A 98 14.34 6.28 -28.81
CA ARG A 98 13.82 7.05 -29.97
C ARG A 98 14.56 6.83 -31.31
N HIS A 99 15.81 6.38 -31.30
CA HIS A 99 16.65 6.24 -32.51
C HIS A 99 16.81 4.79 -33.00
N SER A 100 16.00 3.85 -32.51
CA SER A 100 16.09 2.45 -32.92
C SER A 100 15.46 2.25 -34.31
N GLU A 101 16.28 2.09 -35.36
CA GLU A 101 15.80 1.85 -36.72
C GLU A 101 14.93 0.56 -36.79
N GLY A 102 13.77 0.67 -37.45
CA GLY A 102 13.04 -0.52 -37.92
C GLY A 102 11.99 -1.14 -36.98
N GLY A 103 11.38 -0.39 -36.07
CA GLY A 103 10.18 -0.85 -35.33
C GLY A 103 10.44 -1.96 -34.32
N LYS A 104 11.70 -2.17 -33.93
CA LYS A 104 12.12 -3.03 -32.81
C LYS A 104 12.90 -2.12 -31.86
N LEU A 105 12.46 -2.00 -30.61
CA LEU A 105 13.18 -1.27 -29.56
C LEU A 105 14.46 -2.05 -29.20
N ALA A 106 15.56 -1.80 -29.92
CA ALA A 106 16.85 -2.41 -29.65
C ALA A 106 17.48 -1.68 -28.45
N TRP A 107 17.17 -2.15 -27.25
CA TRP A 107 17.82 -1.72 -26.01
C TRP A 107 19.37 -1.87 -26.07
N GLN A 108 19.84 -2.79 -26.93
CA GLN A 108 21.25 -3.15 -27.12
C GLN A 108 22.07 -2.21 -28.01
N ASP A 109 21.46 -1.46 -28.94
CA ASP A 109 22.21 -0.63 -29.91
C ASP A 109 22.93 0.56 -29.23
N ARG A 110 22.68 0.78 -27.94
CA ARG A 110 23.52 1.61 -27.08
C ARG A 110 24.23 0.75 -26.04
N THR A 111 25.48 0.43 -26.32
CA THR A 111 26.51 0.01 -25.34
C THR A 111 26.71 1.00 -24.16
N SER A 112 25.90 2.07 -24.09
CA SER A 112 25.91 3.13 -23.07
C SER A 112 24.62 3.16 -22.22
N VAL A 113 24.12 2.01 -21.75
CA VAL A 113 23.31 2.02 -20.51
C VAL A 113 24.29 2.26 -19.37
N GLY A 114 24.79 3.50 -19.30
CA GLY A 114 25.76 3.93 -18.30
C GLY A 114 25.17 3.79 -16.89
N PHE A 115 26.04 3.96 -15.89
CA PHE A 115 25.69 3.92 -14.48
C PHE A 115 24.43 4.75 -14.14
N PHE A 116 24.26 5.89 -14.80
CA PHE A 116 23.12 6.79 -14.62
C PHE A 116 21.75 6.15 -14.96
N LYS A 117 21.62 5.49 -16.11
CA LYS A 117 20.36 4.82 -16.52
C LYS A 117 20.04 3.63 -15.62
N GLN A 118 21.07 2.91 -15.17
CA GLN A 118 20.90 1.82 -14.21
C GLN A 118 20.44 2.33 -12.84
N GLY A 119 20.97 3.48 -12.41
CA GLY A 119 20.52 4.20 -11.21
C GLY A 119 19.05 4.59 -11.29
N GLN A 120 18.62 5.17 -12.42
CA GLN A 120 17.22 5.56 -12.64
C GLN A 120 16.26 4.37 -12.68
N ILE A 121 16.63 3.26 -13.34
CA ILE A 121 15.83 2.03 -13.34
C ILE A 121 15.70 1.47 -11.92
N LYS A 122 16.78 1.51 -11.13
CA LYS A 122 16.78 1.03 -9.75
C LYS A 122 15.92 1.92 -8.83
N ALA A 123 16.07 3.25 -8.93
CA ALA A 123 15.24 4.20 -8.20
C ALA A 123 13.75 4.00 -8.52
N MET A 124 13.42 3.85 -9.81
CA MET A 124 12.05 3.59 -10.23
C MET A 124 11.51 2.26 -9.66
N SER A 125 12.32 1.19 -9.70
CA SER A 125 12.00 -0.10 -9.08
C SER A 125 11.72 0.03 -7.59
N GLU A 126 12.56 0.79 -6.87
CA GLU A 126 12.41 1.09 -5.44
C GLU A 126 11.14 1.89 -5.14
N GLN A 127 10.82 2.92 -5.94
CA GLN A 127 9.57 3.66 -5.83
C GLN A 127 8.33 2.80 -6.07
N LEU A 128 8.33 1.95 -7.11
CA LEU A 128 7.21 1.07 -7.41
C LEU A 128 6.98 0.02 -6.33
N GLN A 129 8.05 -0.50 -5.73
CA GLN A 129 7.93 -1.42 -4.60
C GLN A 129 7.30 -0.74 -3.38
N ASN A 130 7.66 0.51 -3.07
CA ASN A 130 6.99 1.28 -2.01
C ASN A 130 5.53 1.56 -2.33
N CYS A 131 5.23 1.92 -3.58
CA CYS A 131 3.87 2.12 -4.04
C CYS A 131 3.02 0.86 -3.83
N LYS A 132 3.54 -0.29 -4.28
CA LYS A 132 2.93 -1.60 -4.11
C LYS A 132 2.67 -1.91 -2.65
N LEU A 133 3.69 -1.76 -1.79
CA LEU A 133 3.58 -2.04 -0.35
C LEU A 133 2.48 -1.19 0.27
N SER A 134 2.49 0.12 0.02
CA SER A 134 1.53 1.07 0.59
C SER A 134 0.11 0.80 0.13
N ILE A 135 -0.11 0.59 -1.18
CA ILE A 135 -1.44 0.27 -1.73
C ILE A 135 -1.94 -1.08 -1.19
N ASN A 136 -1.09 -2.10 -1.12
CA ASN A 136 -1.48 -3.38 -0.55
C ASN A 136 -1.84 -3.25 0.94
N SER A 137 -1.11 -2.44 1.71
CA SER A 137 -1.46 -2.17 3.11
C SER A 137 -2.84 -1.52 3.23
N VAL A 138 -3.21 -0.58 2.35
CA VAL A 138 -4.57 -0.01 2.31
C VAL A 138 -5.62 -1.11 2.09
N VAL A 139 -5.42 -1.96 1.08
CA VAL A 139 -6.34 -3.06 0.76
C VAL A 139 -6.45 -4.06 1.92
N SER A 140 -5.33 -4.41 2.54
CA SER A 140 -5.29 -5.34 3.68
C SER A 140 -6.06 -4.79 4.88
N ILE A 141 -5.90 -3.51 5.21
CA ILE A 141 -6.64 -2.88 6.30
C ILE A 141 -8.13 -2.73 5.95
N ALA A 142 -8.48 -2.29 4.74
CA ALA A 142 -9.87 -2.25 4.29
C ALA A 142 -10.55 -3.63 4.42
N THR A 143 -9.84 -4.69 4.01
CA THR A 143 -10.30 -6.08 4.14
C THR A 143 -10.46 -6.48 5.60
N LEU A 144 -9.51 -6.13 6.47
CA LEU A 144 -9.60 -6.39 7.90
C LEU A 144 -10.84 -5.73 8.53
N TYR A 145 -11.09 -4.45 8.23
CA TYR A 145 -12.27 -3.73 8.73
C TYR A 145 -13.57 -4.35 8.21
N SER A 146 -13.59 -4.81 6.96
CA SER A 146 -14.73 -5.55 6.42
C SER A 146 -14.95 -6.87 7.18
N SER A 147 -13.91 -7.67 7.39
CA SER A 147 -14.00 -8.94 8.14
C SER A 147 -14.48 -8.74 9.58
N VAL A 148 -13.93 -7.77 10.30
CA VAL A 148 -14.31 -7.44 11.69
C VAL A 148 -15.79 -7.04 11.80
N ARG A 149 -16.36 -6.40 10.78
CA ARG A 149 -17.79 -6.02 10.78
C ARG A 149 -18.73 -7.17 10.49
N HIS A 150 -18.34 -8.10 9.61
CA HIS A 150 -19.22 -9.17 9.14
C HIS A 150 -19.21 -10.42 10.05
N THR A 151 -18.36 -10.47 11.07
CA THR A 151 -18.18 -11.63 11.94
C THR A 151 -17.90 -11.24 13.39
N HIS A 152 -18.24 -12.10 14.36
CA HIS A 152 -17.62 -12.00 15.69
C HIS A 152 -16.12 -12.23 15.52
N ILE A 153 -15.27 -11.43 16.17
CA ILE A 153 -13.81 -11.58 16.07
C ILE A 153 -13.41 -12.99 16.50
N THR A 154 -13.01 -13.79 15.50
CA THR A 154 -12.45 -15.12 15.67
C THR A 154 -10.94 -15.04 15.88
N GLU A 155 -10.32 -16.10 16.37
CA GLU A 155 -8.85 -16.21 16.42
C GLU A 155 -8.20 -16.03 15.04
N GLU A 156 -8.90 -16.43 13.97
CA GLU A 156 -8.45 -16.23 12.58
C GLU A 156 -8.34 -14.74 12.22
N ILE A 157 -9.31 -13.92 12.65
CA ILE A 157 -9.28 -12.47 12.44
C ILE A 157 -8.18 -11.82 13.27
N ARG A 158 -7.94 -12.31 14.49
CA ARG A 158 -6.81 -11.84 15.33
C ARG A 158 -5.46 -12.20 14.71
N GLY A 159 -5.33 -13.41 14.16
CA GLY A 159 -4.16 -13.85 13.41
C GLY A 159 -3.91 -12.96 12.19
N THR A 160 -4.96 -12.70 11.41
CA THR A 160 -4.91 -11.81 10.25
C THR A 160 -4.54 -10.38 10.65
N MET A 161 -5.09 -9.85 11.73
CA MET A 161 -4.76 -8.52 12.27
C MET A 161 -3.28 -8.42 12.66
N SER A 162 -2.76 -9.42 13.36
CA SER A 162 -1.35 -9.47 13.78
C SER A 162 -0.42 -9.54 12.58
N LEU A 163 -0.80 -10.32 11.55
CA LEU A 163 -0.08 -10.41 10.29
C LEU A 163 -0.05 -9.05 9.58
N VAL A 164 -1.21 -8.42 9.38
CA VAL A 164 -1.30 -7.12 8.70
C VAL A 164 -0.51 -6.05 9.45
N GLN A 165 -0.55 -6.02 10.79
CA GLN A 165 0.29 -5.11 11.57
C GLN A 165 1.79 -5.37 11.40
N ALA A 166 2.21 -6.64 11.35
CA ALA A 166 3.61 -7.00 11.12
C ALA A 166 4.07 -6.62 9.71
N GLU A 167 3.22 -6.83 8.70
CA GLU A 167 3.47 -6.43 7.31
C GLU A 167 3.62 -4.91 7.17
N ILE A 168 2.73 -4.13 7.79
CA ILE A 168 2.79 -2.65 7.76
C ILE A 168 4.06 -2.16 8.48
N LYS A 169 4.39 -2.72 9.66
CA LYS A 169 5.65 -2.39 10.35
C LYS A 169 6.87 -2.72 9.48
N GLY A 170 6.84 -3.86 8.78
CA GLY A 170 7.87 -4.23 7.81
C GLY A 170 7.99 -3.20 6.68
N ALA A 171 6.87 -2.78 6.10
CA ALA A 171 6.82 -1.76 5.07
C ALA A 171 7.39 -0.42 5.56
N VAL A 172 6.96 0.05 6.75
CA VAL A 172 7.48 1.24 7.42
C VAL A 172 9.00 1.21 7.53
N THR A 173 9.57 0.13 8.08
CA THR A 173 11.03 0.03 8.24
C THR A 173 11.78 -0.04 6.91
N THR A 174 11.13 -0.52 5.85
CA THR A 174 11.71 -0.59 4.51
C THR A 174 11.73 0.80 3.88
N THR A 175 10.61 1.53 3.96
CA THR A 175 10.51 2.92 3.49
C THR A 175 11.47 3.84 4.26
N ASP A 176 11.61 3.68 5.58
CA ASP A 176 12.58 4.43 6.40
C ASP A 176 14.02 4.22 5.92
N LYS A 177 14.41 2.96 5.64
CA LYS A 177 15.74 2.67 5.11
C LYS A 177 15.97 3.32 3.74
N GLN A 178 14.96 3.34 2.88
CA GLN A 178 15.07 3.96 1.56
C GLN A 178 15.16 5.48 1.65
N LEU A 179 14.40 6.12 2.57
CA LEU A 179 14.51 7.55 2.85
C LEU A 179 15.94 7.91 3.31
N VAL A 180 16.51 7.15 4.26
CA VAL A 180 17.89 7.40 4.74
C VAL A 180 18.91 7.27 3.60
N VAL A 181 18.81 6.22 2.78
CA VAL A 181 19.71 6.03 1.63
C VAL A 181 19.56 7.18 0.63
N LEU A 182 18.35 7.67 0.43
CA LEU A 182 18.10 8.75 -0.51
C LEU A 182 18.58 10.11 0.00
N GLU A 183 18.37 10.41 1.28
CA GLU A 183 18.89 11.62 1.92
C GLU A 183 20.43 11.66 1.85
N SER A 184 21.09 10.53 2.11
CA SER A 184 22.55 10.42 1.95
C SER A 184 23.01 10.71 0.52
N LYS A 185 22.32 10.21 -0.51
CA LYS A 185 22.65 10.49 -1.92
C LYS A 185 22.44 11.97 -2.28
N LEU A 186 21.39 12.58 -1.72
CA LEU A 186 21.07 13.99 -1.93
C LEU A 186 22.15 14.89 -1.31
N GLU A 187 22.60 14.55 -0.10
CA GLU A 187 23.73 15.21 0.56
C GLU A 187 25.04 15.07 -0.24
N GLU A 188 25.39 13.86 -0.68
CA GLU A 188 26.59 13.62 -1.50
C GLU A 188 26.60 14.47 -2.79
N LEU A 189 25.47 14.56 -3.49
CA LEU A 189 25.35 15.37 -4.70
C LEU A 189 25.43 16.88 -4.43
N ASN A 190 24.93 17.34 -3.29
CA ASN A 190 25.05 18.73 -2.87
C ASN A 190 26.48 19.10 -2.46
N LEU A 191 27.20 18.20 -1.79
CA LEU A 191 28.59 18.42 -1.35
C LEU A 191 29.61 18.36 -2.50
N SER A 192 29.30 17.65 -3.58
CA SER A 192 30.12 17.67 -4.81
C SER A 192 30.14 19.04 -5.54
N SER A 193 29.44 20.06 -5.00
CA SER A 193 29.27 21.37 -5.63
C SER A 193 30.50 22.28 -5.58
N ASP A 194 31.48 22.03 -4.72
CA ASP A 194 32.51 23.04 -4.42
C ASP A 194 33.85 22.88 -5.18
N ASP A 195 34.10 21.78 -5.91
CA ASP A 195 35.44 21.51 -6.48
C ASP A 195 35.57 21.37 -8.01
N ASP A 196 34.49 21.44 -8.82
CA ASP A 196 34.60 21.22 -10.27
C ASP A 196 34.33 22.49 -11.11
N GLU A 197 35.39 23.27 -11.38
CA GLU A 197 35.43 24.34 -12.39
C GLU A 197 35.60 23.83 -13.85
N GLU A 198 35.53 22.52 -14.13
CA GLU A 198 35.68 22.00 -15.49
C GLU A 198 34.37 21.46 -16.11
N ALA A 199 33.77 22.29 -16.96
CA ALA A 199 33.13 21.96 -18.25
C ALA A 199 32.43 20.58 -18.46
N GLY A 200 31.71 20.03 -17.47
CA GLY A 200 30.74 18.94 -17.61
C GLY A 200 29.29 19.44 -17.57
N PRO A 201 28.29 18.69 -18.10
CA PRO A 201 26.94 19.21 -18.33
C PRO A 201 26.20 19.43 -17.01
N LYS A 202 26.16 20.69 -16.57
CA LYS A 202 25.40 21.19 -15.40
C LYS A 202 23.90 20.81 -15.44
N GLU A 203 23.39 20.50 -16.64
CA GLU A 203 22.01 20.10 -16.92
C GLU A 203 21.68 18.71 -16.33
N GLY A 204 22.57 17.72 -16.46
CA GLY A 204 22.31 16.36 -15.96
C GLY A 204 22.32 16.23 -14.42
N LYS A 205 23.04 17.12 -13.72
CA LYS A 205 23.04 17.16 -12.25
C LYS A 205 21.75 17.77 -11.69
N ALA A 206 21.25 18.82 -12.34
CA ALA A 206 19.99 19.45 -11.95
C ALA A 206 18.79 18.50 -12.14
N GLU A 207 18.75 17.77 -13.26
CA GLU A 207 17.74 16.75 -13.52
C GLU A 207 17.79 15.61 -12.49
N ALA A 208 19.00 15.14 -12.14
CA ALA A 208 19.18 14.10 -11.12
C ALA A 208 18.72 14.53 -9.73
N LEU A 209 19.02 15.77 -9.33
CA LEU A 209 18.56 16.35 -8.06
C LEU A 209 17.04 16.49 -8.02
N GLN A 210 16.43 16.96 -9.12
CA GLN A 210 14.98 17.04 -9.23
C GLN A 210 14.34 15.66 -9.08
N GLN A 211 14.89 14.64 -9.75
CA GLN A 211 14.37 13.27 -9.69
C GLN A 211 14.47 12.66 -8.28
N LEU A 212 15.58 12.89 -7.56
CA LEU A 212 15.74 12.44 -6.18
C LEU A 212 14.79 13.16 -5.22
N GLU A 213 14.55 14.46 -5.42
CA GLU A 213 13.59 15.21 -4.60
C GLU A 213 12.14 14.74 -4.85
N GLU A 214 11.79 14.43 -6.09
CA GLU A 214 10.50 13.83 -6.43
C GLU A 214 10.34 12.44 -5.81
N GLU A 215 11.40 11.61 -5.82
CA GLU A 215 11.44 10.32 -5.14
C GLU A 215 11.26 10.47 -3.63
N ARG A 216 11.95 11.44 -3.02
CA ARG A 216 11.84 11.74 -1.59
C ARG A 216 10.40 12.08 -1.21
N LYS A 217 9.74 12.94 -2.00
CA LYS A 217 8.34 13.32 -1.78
C LYS A 217 7.41 12.12 -1.90
N ALA A 218 7.61 11.27 -2.90
CA ALA A 218 6.82 10.05 -3.09
C ALA A 218 6.98 9.06 -1.92
N LEU A 219 8.22 8.88 -1.44
CA LEU A 219 8.51 8.06 -0.26
C LEU A 219 7.92 8.67 1.01
N GLY A 220 7.98 9.99 1.17
CA GLY A 220 7.37 10.70 2.28
C GLY A 220 5.86 10.50 2.37
N ALA A 221 5.15 10.64 1.25
CA ALA A 221 3.71 10.36 1.19
C ALA A 221 3.39 8.90 1.53
N SER A 222 4.18 7.96 1.00
CA SER A 222 4.04 6.52 1.31
C SER A 222 4.27 6.26 2.81
N ARG A 223 5.25 6.92 3.42
CA ARG A 223 5.58 6.78 4.84
C ARG A 223 4.46 7.27 5.74
N THR A 224 3.90 8.44 5.43
CA THR A 224 2.75 9.01 6.14
C THR A 224 1.53 8.11 6.02
N LEU A 225 1.24 7.61 4.81
CA LEU A 225 0.17 6.65 4.59
C LEU A 225 0.33 5.39 5.46
N LEU A 226 1.53 4.82 5.50
CA LEU A 226 1.81 3.63 6.29
C LEU A 226 1.67 3.87 7.80
N ASP A 227 2.02 5.06 8.31
CA ASP A 227 1.81 5.43 9.72
C ASP A 227 0.33 5.58 10.07
N GLU A 228 -0.44 6.22 9.19
CA GLU A 228 -1.89 6.32 9.38
C GLU A 228 -2.53 4.93 9.34
N LEU A 229 -2.15 4.08 8.37
CA LEU A 229 -2.64 2.70 8.29
C LEU A 229 -2.25 1.88 9.52
N LEU A 230 -1.05 2.06 10.07
CA LEU A 230 -0.63 1.40 11.30
C LEU A 230 -1.47 1.86 12.49
N SER A 231 -1.79 3.16 12.55
CA SER A 231 -2.66 3.74 13.57
C SER A 231 -4.09 3.20 13.45
N ARG A 232 -4.61 3.06 12.22
CA ARG A 232 -5.92 2.41 11.94
C ARG A 232 -5.92 0.93 12.31
N ALA A 233 -4.83 0.22 12.01
CA ALA A 233 -4.68 -1.18 12.40
C ALA A 233 -4.67 -1.38 13.93
N GLN A 234 -4.34 -0.33 14.68
CA GLN A 234 -4.26 -0.31 16.15
C GLN A 234 -5.48 0.37 16.80
N GLU A 235 -6.42 0.90 16.01
CA GLU A 235 -7.53 1.69 16.52
C GLU A 235 -8.45 0.87 17.44
N ASP A 236 -9.00 1.57 18.43
CA ASP A 236 -9.68 1.02 19.60
C ASP A 236 -10.91 0.17 19.25
N ALA A 237 -11.51 0.34 18.06
CA ALA A 237 -12.63 -0.50 17.58
C ALA A 237 -12.17 -1.90 17.15
N VAL A 238 -10.97 -2.01 16.56
CA VAL A 238 -10.33 -3.26 16.18
C VAL A 238 -9.73 -3.93 17.42
N ALA A 239 -9.12 -3.14 18.32
CA ALA A 239 -8.57 -3.62 19.58
C ALA A 239 -9.64 -4.05 20.61
N LYS A 240 -10.74 -3.29 20.79
CA LYS A 240 -11.86 -3.67 21.69
C LYS A 240 -12.64 -4.87 21.18
N ALA A 241 -12.78 -5.01 19.86
CA ALA A 241 -13.37 -6.20 19.28
C ALA A 241 -12.46 -7.43 19.47
N ALA A 242 -11.13 -7.26 19.52
CA ALA A 242 -10.18 -8.31 19.86
C ALA A 242 -10.15 -8.64 21.37
N ALA A 243 -10.39 -7.66 22.23
CA ALA A 243 -10.41 -7.77 23.69
C ALA A 243 -11.75 -8.28 24.27
N LYS A 244 -12.90 -7.99 23.64
CA LYS A 244 -14.23 -8.43 24.12
C LYS A 244 -14.38 -9.96 24.22
N CYS A 245 -13.54 -10.73 23.52
CA CYS A 245 -13.54 -12.20 23.62
C CYS A 245 -12.71 -12.76 24.78
N GLN A 246 -11.86 -11.95 25.45
CA GLN A 246 -11.22 -12.38 26.70
C GLN A 246 -12.22 -12.45 27.85
N ASP A 247 -13.24 -11.59 27.85
CA ASP A 247 -14.29 -11.56 28.89
C ASP A 247 -15.49 -12.48 28.57
N SER A 248 -15.65 -12.93 27.33
CA SER A 248 -16.79 -13.79 26.94
C SER A 248 -16.53 -15.29 27.14
N SER A 249 -15.39 -15.70 27.71
CA SER A 249 -15.19 -17.08 28.18
C SER A 249 -15.89 -17.34 29.53
N THR A 250 -16.43 -16.32 30.21
CA THR A 250 -17.13 -16.54 31.48
C THR A 250 -18.17 -15.46 31.81
N THR A 251 -18.97 -15.02 30.84
CA THR A 251 -20.26 -14.39 31.22
C THR A 251 -21.26 -15.51 31.47
N MET A 252 -21.17 -16.10 32.67
CA MET A 252 -22.20 -16.99 33.18
C MET A 252 -23.48 -16.15 33.27
N THR A 253 -24.41 -16.32 32.32
CA THR A 253 -25.75 -15.75 32.43
C THR A 253 -26.45 -16.49 33.57
N THR A 254 -26.19 -16.09 34.82
CA THR A 254 -26.91 -16.61 35.98
C THR A 254 -28.32 -16.06 35.92
N VAL A 255 -29.21 -16.83 35.31
CA VAL A 255 -30.64 -16.55 35.35
C VAL A 255 -31.16 -17.01 36.71
N THR A 256 -31.17 -16.10 37.69
CA THR A 256 -31.79 -16.37 38.99
C THR A 256 -33.29 -16.17 38.87
N PHE A 257 -34.05 -17.26 38.93
CA PHE A 257 -35.51 -17.19 39.00
C PHE A 257 -35.95 -16.89 40.44
N GLY A 258 -36.85 -15.93 40.60
CA GLY A 258 -37.56 -15.70 41.85
C GLY A 258 -38.40 -16.91 42.24
N ASN A 259 -38.52 -17.12 43.54
CA ASN A 259 -39.15 -18.22 44.26
C ASN A 259 -40.70 -18.29 44.13
N GLN A 260 -41.29 -17.72 43.07
CA GLN A 260 -42.74 -17.68 42.85
C GLN A 260 -43.18 -17.95 41.39
N ASN A 261 -42.36 -18.62 40.57
CA ASN A 261 -42.79 -18.97 39.21
C ASN A 261 -43.35 -20.41 39.16
N SER A 262 -44.65 -20.56 38.94
CA SER A 262 -45.30 -21.84 38.64
C SER A 262 -45.76 -21.86 37.19
N GLY A 263 -44.99 -22.50 36.33
CA GLY A 263 -45.31 -22.73 34.92
C GLY A 263 -44.19 -23.49 34.21
N GLN A 264 -44.53 -24.45 33.36
CA GLN A 264 -43.58 -25.09 32.45
C GLN A 264 -43.40 -24.22 31.21
N GLN A 265 -42.16 -23.81 30.93
CA GLN A 265 -41.82 -23.13 29.69
C GLN A 265 -40.88 -24.02 28.89
N ALA A 266 -41.32 -24.44 27.70
CA ALA A 266 -40.50 -25.14 26.74
C ALA A 266 -39.81 -24.10 25.84
N GLY A 267 -38.54 -23.80 26.11
CA GLY A 267 -37.68 -23.01 25.23
C GLY A 267 -36.59 -23.89 24.63
N VAL A 268 -36.31 -23.71 23.33
CA VAL A 268 -35.21 -24.40 22.66
C VAL A 268 -33.92 -23.62 22.89
N ILE A 269 -32.93 -24.24 23.54
CA ILE A 269 -31.60 -23.67 23.75
C ILE A 269 -30.63 -24.37 22.79
N ASN A 270 -30.03 -23.61 21.86
CA ASN A 270 -29.09 -24.12 20.85
C ASN A 270 -27.61 -24.05 21.32
N GLY A 271 -27.35 -24.09 22.62
CA GLY A 271 -26.01 -24.01 23.21
C GLY A 271 -25.80 -25.05 24.32
N GLY A 272 -24.54 -25.45 24.56
CA GLY A 272 -24.18 -26.44 25.58
C GLY A 272 -24.44 -25.93 26.99
N VAL A 273 -25.30 -26.62 27.74
CA VAL A 273 -25.65 -26.26 29.12
C VAL A 273 -24.81 -27.11 30.09
N HIS A 274 -23.94 -26.47 30.87
CA HIS A 274 -23.26 -27.08 32.01
C HIS A 274 -23.64 -26.36 33.31
N GLY A 275 -23.96 -27.13 34.36
CA GLY A 275 -24.21 -26.59 35.72
C GLY A 275 -25.68 -26.45 36.15
N VAL A 276 -26.62 -27.22 35.59
CA VAL A 276 -28.02 -27.20 36.08
C VAL A 276 -28.10 -27.92 37.42
N VAL A 277 -28.41 -27.19 38.49
CA VAL A 277 -28.74 -27.77 39.81
C VAL A 277 -30.24 -27.59 40.04
N PHE A 278 -30.99 -28.70 40.00
CA PHE A 278 -32.38 -28.71 40.42
C PHE A 278 -32.44 -28.83 41.94
N GLY A 279 -32.83 -27.74 42.61
CA GLY A 279 -33.12 -27.74 44.04
C GLY A 279 -34.43 -28.48 44.31
N GLY A 280 -34.35 -29.70 44.83
CA GLY A 280 -35.50 -30.42 45.37
C GLY A 280 -35.86 -29.90 46.76
N ARG A 281 -37.15 -29.70 47.00
CA ARG A 281 -37.76 -29.81 48.34
C ARG A 281 -38.59 -31.07 48.36
#